data_AF-A0AA85K6B7-F1
#
_entry.id   AF-A0AA85K6B7-F1
#
_cell.length_a   1.000
_cell.length_b   1.000
_cell.length_c   1.000
_cell.angle_alpha   90.00
_cell.angle_beta   90.00
_cell.angle_gamma   90.00
#
_symmetry.space_group_name_H-M   'P 1'
#
loop_
_entity.id
_entity.type
_entity.pdbx_description
1 polymer ?
#
loop_
_entity_poly.entity_id
_entity_poly.type
_entity_poly.pdbx_seq_one_letter_code
_entity_poly.pdbx_strand_id
1 'polypeptide(L)'
;MTYRPAVSLIVASVVKSGCNLLASFYSVMKKRPKLTLIFDEEKRKEYLTGFRKRKLERKEKGRLAAEKQLKEEIKAVKAKYREAARQKLEGIHLPGMLDCTESVRSCQSEIIGGHNVVIQELDISNCHYFMGAASEEQKSEPIDCVEETKMSLKKALKMNPMRSKKRFRRSKKKPCAKNRRRR
;
A
#
# COMPACT_ATOMS: atom_id res chain seq x y z
N MET A 1 -11.45 23.45 -2.66
CA MET A 1 -12.36 24.17 -1.76
C MET A 1 -12.93 23.17 -0.75
N THR A 2 -12.42 23.18 0.49
CA THR A 2 -12.88 22.30 1.57
C THR A 2 -13.33 23.17 2.74
N TYR A 3 -14.60 22.98 3.12
CA TYR A 3 -15.33 23.75 4.13
C TYR A 3 -14.79 23.43 5.53
N ARG A 4 -14.32 24.44 6.27
CA ARG A 4 -14.00 24.38 7.71
C ARG A 4 -15.17 24.98 8.49
N PRO A 5 -15.81 24.27 9.43
CA PRO A 5 -16.79 24.92 10.31
C PRO A 5 -16.07 25.76 11.36
N ALA A 6 -16.53 26.99 11.51
CA ALA A 6 -16.08 27.96 12.50
C ALA A 6 -16.46 27.50 13.91
N VAL A 7 -15.49 27.51 14.82
CA VAL A 7 -15.71 27.26 16.25
C VAL A 7 -16.00 28.62 16.90
N SER A 8 -17.28 28.89 17.19
CA SER A 8 -17.69 30.08 17.94
C SER A 8 -17.41 29.87 19.42
N LEU A 9 -16.39 30.55 19.96
CA LEU A 9 -16.15 30.68 21.39
C LEU A 9 -17.17 31.65 21.98
N ILE A 10 -18.11 31.13 22.77
CA ILE A 10 -19.01 31.96 23.59
C ILE A 10 -18.31 32.21 24.92
N VAL A 11 -17.83 33.44 25.12
CA VAL A 11 -17.34 33.93 26.40
C VAL A 11 -18.57 34.38 27.21
N ALA A 12 -18.91 33.65 28.26
CA ALA A 12 -19.93 34.05 29.21
C ALA A 12 -19.26 34.67 30.44
N SER A 13 -19.31 36.00 30.54
CA SER A 13 -19.01 36.73 31.78
C SER A 13 -20.28 36.82 32.63
N VAL A 14 -20.26 36.28 33.85
CA VAL A 14 -21.32 36.49 34.85
C VAL A 14 -20.69 37.08 36.11
N VAL A 15 -21.02 38.35 36.37
CA VAL A 15 -20.82 39.04 37.65
C VAL A 15 -22.19 39.18 38.30
N LYS A 16 -22.34 38.67 39.53
CA LYS A 16 -23.24 39.11 40.63
C LYS A 16 -23.14 38.05 41.74
N SER A 17 -22.35 38.29 42.79
CA SER A 17 -22.71 39.02 44.02
C SER A 17 -23.86 38.39 44.81
N GLY A 18 -23.62 38.05 46.08
CA GLY A 18 -24.67 38.01 47.09
C GLY A 18 -24.80 36.69 47.85
N CYS A 19 -24.65 36.80 49.17
CA CYS A 19 -24.56 35.77 50.18
C CYS A 19 -25.81 34.90 50.41
N ASN A 20 -25.52 33.70 50.93
CA ASN A 20 -26.21 32.94 52.00
C ASN A 20 -27.75 32.88 52.05
N LEU A 21 -28.27 31.66 51.86
CA LEU A 21 -29.29 31.12 52.75
C LEU A 21 -29.17 29.59 52.81
N LEU A 22 -28.77 29.12 53.99
CA LEU A 22 -28.89 27.74 54.45
C LEU A 22 -30.38 27.42 54.53
N ALA A 23 -30.94 26.90 53.43
CA ALA A 23 -32.27 26.31 53.41
C ALA A 23 -32.13 24.84 53.07
N SER A 24 -32.45 24.01 54.06
CA SER A 24 -32.71 22.58 54.00
C SER A 24 -33.08 22.08 52.59
N PHE A 25 -32.12 21.45 51.92
CA PHE A 25 -32.39 20.56 50.80
C PHE A 25 -32.05 19.15 51.23
N TYR A 26 -32.99 18.49 51.92
CA TYR A 26 -33.19 17.07 51.65
C TYR A 26 -33.65 16.97 50.20
N SER A 27 -32.68 17.05 49.27
CA SER A 27 -32.87 16.70 47.88
C SER A 27 -33.12 15.21 47.87
N VAL A 28 -34.40 14.84 47.96
CA VAL A 28 -34.88 13.53 47.54
C VAL A 28 -34.36 13.39 46.12
N MET A 29 -33.27 12.62 45.96
CA MET A 29 -32.65 12.37 44.67
C MET A 29 -33.73 11.79 43.77
N LYS A 30 -34.33 12.64 42.93
CA LYS A 30 -35.36 12.22 41.98
C LYS A 30 -34.70 11.15 41.12
N LYS A 31 -35.14 9.90 41.29
CA LYS A 31 -34.61 8.76 40.53
C LYS A 31 -34.72 9.13 39.06
N ARG A 32 -33.60 9.07 38.32
CA ARG A 32 -33.60 9.33 36.88
C ARG A 32 -34.64 8.42 36.23
N PRO A 33 -35.48 8.94 35.32
CA PRO A 33 -36.50 8.13 34.68
C PRO A 33 -35.83 6.92 34.01
N LYS A 34 -36.49 5.76 34.11
CA LYS A 34 -35.96 4.51 33.53
C LYS A 34 -35.87 4.69 32.01
N LEU A 35 -34.66 4.58 31.48
CA LEU A 35 -34.43 4.56 30.03
C LEU A 35 -34.96 3.24 29.46
N THR A 36 -36.07 3.30 28.74
CA THR A 36 -36.62 2.18 27.99
C THR A 36 -35.94 2.10 26.63
N LEU A 37 -35.01 1.16 26.50
CA LEU A 37 -34.41 0.78 25.23
C LEU A 37 -35.41 -0.09 24.46
N ILE A 38 -36.11 0.53 23.51
CA ILE A 38 -36.97 -0.15 22.55
C ILE A 38 -36.14 -0.35 21.27
N PHE A 39 -36.04 -1.60 20.81
CA PHE A 39 -35.40 -1.88 19.53
C PHE A 39 -36.44 -1.81 18.42
N ASP A 40 -36.08 -1.15 17.32
CA ASP A 40 -36.84 -1.27 16.08
C ASP A 40 -36.87 -2.76 15.68
N GLU A 41 -38.07 -3.33 15.57
CA GLU A 41 -38.22 -4.76 15.35
C GLU A 41 -37.59 -5.21 14.03
N GLU A 42 -37.63 -4.37 13.01
CA GLU A 42 -37.04 -4.63 11.69
C GLU A 42 -35.51 -4.72 11.77
N LYS A 43 -34.86 -3.73 12.41
CA LYS A 43 -33.41 -3.74 12.66
C LYS A 43 -33.01 -4.91 13.55
N ARG A 44 -33.86 -5.28 14.52
CA ARG A 44 -33.64 -6.48 15.35
C ARG A 44 -33.72 -7.76 14.53
N LYS A 45 -34.72 -7.88 13.64
CA LYS A 45 -34.88 -9.04 12.74
C LYS A 45 -33.69 -9.15 11.79
N GLU A 46 -33.27 -8.05 11.17
CA GLU A 46 -32.08 -8.04 10.31
C GLU A 46 -30.80 -8.31 11.10
N TYR A 47 -30.67 -7.80 12.32
CA TYR A 47 -29.53 -8.10 13.18
C TYR A 47 -29.47 -9.59 13.51
N LEU A 48 -30.60 -10.22 13.87
CA LEU A 48 -30.64 -11.63 14.25
C LEU A 48 -30.58 -12.60 13.07
N THR A 49 -31.03 -12.24 11.88
CA THR A 49 -31.05 -13.14 10.71
C THR A 49 -29.93 -12.84 9.72
N GLY A 50 -29.39 -11.63 9.72
CA GLY A 50 -28.38 -11.12 8.79
C GLY A 50 -26.96 -11.66 8.99
N PHE A 51 -26.75 -12.68 9.82
CA PHE A 51 -25.41 -13.25 10.06
C PHE A 51 -24.71 -13.72 8.77
N ARG A 52 -25.46 -14.26 7.81
CA ARG A 52 -24.91 -14.66 6.51
C ARG A 52 -24.45 -13.45 5.71
N LYS A 53 -25.26 -12.38 5.65
CA LYS A 53 -24.90 -11.10 4.99
C LYS A 53 -23.61 -10.54 5.59
N ARG A 54 -23.56 -10.35 6.92
CA ARG A 54 -22.36 -9.87 7.64
C ARG A 54 -21.13 -10.77 7.47
N LYS A 55 -21.33 -12.09 7.32
CA LYS A 55 -20.22 -13.01 7.06
C LYS A 55 -19.65 -12.80 5.66
N LEU A 56 -20.51 -12.57 4.66
CA LEU A 56 -20.09 -12.27 3.30
C LEU A 56 -19.43 -10.90 3.23
N GLU A 57 -20.02 -9.86 3.82
CA GLU A 57 -19.44 -8.51 3.89
C GLU A 57 -18.03 -8.52 4.49
N ARG A 58 -17.82 -9.25 5.59
CA ARG A 58 -16.49 -9.39 6.18
C ARG A 58 -15.49 -10.09 5.26
N LYS A 59 -15.94 -11.10 4.50
CA LYS A 59 -15.09 -11.80 3.52
C LYS A 59 -14.73 -10.88 2.35
N GLU A 60 -15.71 -10.19 1.79
CA GLU A 60 -15.51 -9.24 0.71
C GLU A 60 -14.59 -8.09 1.15
N LYS A 61 -14.81 -7.52 2.33
CA LYS A 61 -13.92 -6.49 2.90
C LYS A 61 -12.48 -6.99 3.05
N GLY A 62 -12.29 -8.24 3.50
CA GLY A 62 -10.99 -8.87 3.57
C GLY A 62 -10.34 -9.04 2.19
N ARG A 63 -11.09 -9.54 1.20
CA ARG A 63 -10.61 -9.72 -0.18
C ARG A 63 -10.19 -8.39 -0.80
N LEU A 64 -11.04 -7.37 -0.69
CA LEU A 64 -10.77 -6.03 -1.23
C LEU A 64 -9.56 -5.38 -0.57
N ALA A 65 -9.38 -5.53 0.74
CA ALA A 65 -8.20 -5.02 1.44
C ALA A 65 -6.91 -5.70 0.95
N ALA A 66 -6.92 -7.02 0.79
CA ALA A 66 -5.77 -7.76 0.26
C ALA A 66 -5.47 -7.39 -1.20
N GLU A 67 -6.49 -7.30 -2.05
CA GLU A 67 -6.32 -6.85 -3.45
C GLU A 67 -5.75 -5.44 -3.53
N LYS A 68 -6.15 -4.54 -2.62
CA LYS A 68 -5.63 -3.17 -2.57
C LYS A 68 -4.14 -3.15 -2.22
N GLN A 69 -3.74 -3.90 -1.20
CA GLN A 69 -2.33 -4.04 -0.79
C GLN A 69 -1.47 -4.58 -1.94
N LEU A 70 -1.91 -5.67 -2.58
CA LEU A 70 -1.20 -6.23 -3.74
C LEU A 70 -1.04 -5.24 -4.90
N LYS A 71 -2.09 -4.46 -5.19
CA LYS A 71 -2.04 -3.44 -6.25
C LYS A 71 -1.05 -2.33 -5.92
N GLU A 72 -0.97 -1.91 -4.66
CA GLU A 72 -0.02 -0.89 -4.18
C GLU A 72 1.42 -1.41 -4.27
N GLU A 73 1.68 -2.64 -3.85
CA GLU A 73 2.98 -3.29 -3.95
C GLU A 73 3.46 -3.41 -5.41
N ILE A 74 2.60 -3.90 -6.31
CA ILE A 74 2.93 -4.01 -7.75
C ILE A 74 3.25 -2.62 -8.34
N LYS A 75 2.48 -1.59 -7.97
CA LYS A 75 2.73 -0.23 -8.45
C LYS A 75 4.07 0.29 -7.93
N ALA A 76 4.38 0.08 -6.65
CA ALA A 76 5.66 0.49 -6.06
C ALA A 76 6.84 -0.20 -6.74
N VAL A 77 6.75 -1.52 -6.97
CA VAL A 77 7.77 -2.28 -7.69
C VAL A 77 7.96 -1.74 -9.11
N LYS A 78 6.87 -1.55 -9.87
CA LYS A 78 6.94 -0.98 -11.22
C LYS A 78 7.47 0.46 -11.27
N ALA A 79 7.26 1.25 -10.23
CA ALA A 79 7.82 2.59 -10.13
C ALA A 79 9.33 2.52 -9.92
N LYS A 80 9.80 1.70 -8.96
CA LYS A 80 11.22 1.45 -8.71
C LYS A 80 11.96 0.97 -9.96
N TYR A 81 11.39 0.01 -10.71
CA TYR A 81 12.00 -0.45 -11.97
C TYR A 81 12.12 0.67 -13.02
N ARG A 82 11.12 1.54 -13.12
CA ARG A 82 11.14 2.67 -14.07
C ARG A 82 12.15 3.72 -13.65
N GLU A 83 12.25 4.03 -12.37
CA GLU A 83 13.26 4.95 -11.83
C GLU A 83 14.68 4.41 -12.02
N ALA A 84 14.92 3.13 -11.70
CA ALA A 84 16.20 2.49 -11.94
C ALA A 84 16.56 2.46 -13.43
N ALA A 85 15.59 2.23 -14.32
CA ALA A 85 15.83 2.30 -15.77
C ALA A 85 16.18 3.72 -16.22
N ARG A 86 15.52 4.76 -15.69
CA ARG A 86 15.86 6.15 -15.99
C ARG A 86 17.25 6.53 -15.50
N GLN A 87 17.60 6.18 -14.26
CA GLN A 87 18.95 6.42 -13.72
C GLN A 87 20.03 5.76 -14.56
N LYS A 88 19.79 4.51 -15.02
CA LYS A 88 20.71 3.84 -15.94
C LYS A 88 20.83 4.56 -17.27
N LEU A 89 19.75 5.10 -17.82
CA LEU A 89 19.77 5.85 -19.07
C LEU A 89 20.41 7.23 -18.94
N GLU A 90 20.26 7.91 -17.80
CA GLU A 90 20.91 9.21 -17.52
C GLU A 90 22.44 9.12 -17.56
N GLY A 91 23.01 7.97 -17.17
CA GLY A 91 24.45 7.69 -17.28
C GLY A 91 24.90 7.16 -18.64
N ILE A 92 23.98 6.84 -19.55
CA ILE A 92 24.32 6.37 -20.89
C ILE A 92 24.29 7.58 -21.84
N HIS A 93 25.46 8.17 -22.05
CA HIS A 93 25.69 8.99 -23.23
C HIS A 93 25.74 8.03 -24.43
N LEU A 94 24.67 8.02 -25.24
CA LEU A 94 24.60 7.18 -26.42
C LEU A 94 25.42 7.84 -27.54
N PRO A 95 26.59 7.29 -27.92
CA PRO A 95 27.39 7.88 -29.00
C PRO A 95 26.62 7.78 -30.31
N GLY A 96 26.42 8.93 -30.97
CA GLY A 96 25.86 8.99 -32.33
C GLY A 96 24.45 9.57 -32.49
N MET A 97 23.83 10.18 -31.47
CA MET A 97 22.52 10.85 -31.63
C MET A 97 22.51 12.38 -31.52
N LEU A 98 23.61 13.04 -31.11
CA LEU A 98 23.63 14.51 -31.13
C LEU A 98 24.95 15.15 -31.58
N ASP A 99 26.11 14.58 -31.27
CA ASP A 99 27.39 15.25 -31.58
C ASP A 99 28.42 14.28 -32.18
N CYS A 100 28.38 14.07 -33.50
CA CYS A 100 29.49 13.45 -34.24
C CYS A 100 30.64 14.45 -34.49
N THR A 101 30.75 15.52 -33.70
CA THR A 101 31.76 16.58 -33.86
C THR A 101 32.84 16.54 -32.79
N GLU A 102 32.70 15.74 -31.72
CA GLU A 102 33.69 15.71 -30.63
C GLU A 102 34.97 14.94 -30.99
N SER A 103 34.92 14.03 -31.96
CA SER A 103 36.10 13.30 -32.45
C SER A 103 36.89 14.05 -33.52
N VAL A 104 36.40 15.20 -34.01
CA VAL A 104 37.05 16.00 -35.05
C VAL A 104 37.98 17.03 -34.40
N ARG A 105 39.28 16.85 -34.53
CA ARG A 105 40.30 17.78 -34.01
C ARG A 105 40.42 19.03 -34.86
N SER A 106 40.32 18.91 -36.18
CA SER A 106 40.42 20.02 -37.11
C SER A 106 39.71 19.69 -38.43
N CYS A 107 39.20 20.73 -39.09
CA CYS A 107 38.61 20.66 -40.43
C CYS A 107 39.30 21.69 -41.33
N GLN A 108 39.81 21.24 -42.46
CA GLN A 108 40.42 22.11 -43.47
C GLN A 108 39.74 21.87 -44.82
N SER A 109 39.25 22.93 -45.45
CA SER A 109 38.68 22.87 -46.80
C SER A 109 39.66 23.42 -47.81
N GLU A 110 39.99 22.62 -48.82
CA GLU A 110 40.90 22.99 -49.90
C GLU A 110 40.28 22.67 -51.26
N ILE A 111 40.55 23.53 -52.24
CA ILE A 111 40.11 23.34 -53.62
C ILE A 111 41.27 22.71 -54.40
N ILE A 112 41.16 21.40 -54.62
CA ILE A 112 42.18 20.62 -55.34
C ILE A 112 41.59 20.22 -56.69
N GLY A 113 42.22 20.69 -57.78
CA GLY A 113 41.85 20.29 -59.15
C GLY A 113 40.41 20.64 -59.57
N GLY A 114 39.81 21.69 -59.00
CA GLY A 114 38.43 22.11 -59.30
C GLY A 114 37.36 21.43 -58.44
N HIS A 115 37.75 20.55 -57.51
CA HIS A 115 36.83 19.94 -56.54
C HIS A 115 37.08 20.52 -55.15
N ASN A 116 35.99 20.77 -54.42
CA ASN A 116 36.05 21.19 -53.03
C ASN A 116 36.14 19.94 -52.16
N VAL A 117 37.26 19.77 -51.46
CA VAL A 117 37.49 18.62 -50.57
C VAL A 117 37.62 19.14 -49.13
N VAL A 118 37.00 18.43 -48.20
CA VAL A 118 37.09 18.71 -46.76
C VAL A 118 37.92 17.60 -46.12
N ILE A 119 39.08 17.97 -45.60
CA ILE A 119 39.98 17.09 -44.87
C ILE A 119 39.66 17.24 -43.38
N GLN A 120 39.35 16.12 -42.72
CA GLN A 120 39.02 16.09 -41.30
C GLN A 120 40.04 15.24 -40.56
N GLU A 121 40.68 15.82 -39.54
CA GLU A 121 41.58 15.09 -38.64
C GLU A 121 40.78 14.55 -37.46
N LEU A 122 40.79 13.23 -37.27
CA LEU A 122 40.02 12.55 -36.22
C LEU A 122 40.92 12.10 -35.07
N ASP A 123 40.47 12.33 -33.83
CA ASP A 123 41.07 11.73 -32.63
C ASP A 123 40.55 10.32 -32.43
N ILE A 124 41.33 9.34 -32.88
CA ILE A 124 40.97 7.91 -32.78
C ILE A 124 40.90 7.47 -31.31
N SER A 125 41.68 8.08 -30.41
CA SER A 125 41.75 7.65 -29.00
C SER A 125 40.48 7.94 -28.20
N ASN A 126 39.73 8.97 -28.59
CA ASN A 126 38.45 9.37 -27.98
C ASN A 126 37.25 8.98 -28.86
N CYS A 127 37.47 8.22 -29.92
CA CYS A 127 36.42 7.87 -30.86
C CYS A 127 35.68 6.61 -30.42
N HIS A 128 34.35 6.62 -30.52
CA HIS A 128 33.51 5.46 -30.20
C HIS A 128 33.84 4.20 -31.05
N TYR A 129 34.44 4.38 -32.23
CA TYR A 129 34.87 3.27 -33.08
C TYR A 129 36.16 2.57 -32.60
N PHE A 130 36.84 3.11 -31.60
CA PHE A 130 38.07 2.52 -31.05
C PHE A 130 37.73 1.48 -29.98
N MET A 131 37.73 0.21 -30.37
CA MET A 131 37.36 -0.94 -29.52
C MET A 131 38.44 -1.36 -28.48
N GLY A 132 39.43 -0.53 -28.15
CA GLY A 132 40.55 -1.03 -27.35
C GLY A 132 41.48 -0.03 -26.66
N ALA A 133 41.17 0.25 -25.40
CA ALA A 133 42.16 0.11 -24.33
C ALA A 133 41.56 -0.85 -23.29
N ALA A 134 42.35 -1.78 -22.75
CA ALA A 134 41.94 -2.66 -21.67
C ALA A 134 41.79 -1.83 -20.38
N SER A 135 40.69 -1.10 -20.25
CA SER A 135 40.31 -0.47 -18.99
C SER A 135 39.79 -1.58 -18.08
N GLU A 136 40.48 -1.76 -16.97
CA GLU A 136 40.17 -2.74 -15.92
C GLU A 136 38.66 -2.81 -15.67
N GLU A 137 38.15 -4.04 -15.71
CA GLU A 137 36.78 -4.38 -15.38
C GLU A 137 36.37 -3.67 -14.08
N GLN A 138 35.59 -2.61 -14.20
CA GLN A 138 34.83 -2.09 -13.08
C GLN A 138 33.88 -3.20 -12.68
N LYS A 139 34.23 -3.93 -11.62
CA LYS A 139 33.40 -4.90 -10.93
C LYS A 139 32.00 -4.33 -10.79
N SER A 140 31.08 -4.80 -11.63
CA SER A 140 29.67 -4.75 -11.27
C SER A 140 29.53 -5.66 -10.05
N GLU A 141 29.45 -5.05 -8.87
CA GLU A 141 29.08 -5.74 -7.63
C GLU A 141 27.87 -6.64 -7.94
N PRO A 142 27.98 -7.96 -7.69
CA PRO A 142 26.91 -8.89 -7.98
C PRO A 142 25.66 -8.43 -7.25
N ILE A 143 24.59 -8.23 -8.04
CA ILE A 143 23.24 -7.98 -7.55
C ILE A 143 22.97 -8.99 -6.44
N ASP A 144 22.66 -8.46 -5.25
CA ASP A 144 22.29 -9.25 -4.07
C ASP A 144 21.44 -10.44 -4.50
N CYS A 145 22.00 -11.61 -4.22
CA CYS A 145 21.39 -12.91 -4.36
C CYS A 145 19.94 -12.81 -3.88
N VAL A 146 18.99 -12.83 -4.82
CA VAL A 146 17.60 -13.13 -4.45
C VAL A 146 17.69 -14.53 -3.87
N GLU A 147 17.64 -14.64 -2.55
CA GLU A 147 17.56 -15.92 -1.86
C GLU A 147 16.43 -16.69 -2.51
N GLU A 148 16.80 -17.63 -3.37
CA GLU A 148 15.85 -18.52 -4.02
C GLU A 148 15.13 -19.20 -2.88
N THR A 149 13.88 -18.81 -2.67
CA THR A 149 13.01 -19.52 -1.75
C THR A 149 13.02 -20.97 -2.20
N LYS A 150 13.72 -21.83 -1.44
CA LYS A 150 13.94 -23.27 -1.68
C LYS A 150 12.65 -24.11 -1.60
N MET A 151 11.53 -23.50 -1.90
CA MET A 151 10.19 -24.02 -1.70
C MET A 151 9.48 -23.90 -3.04
N SER A 152 9.23 -25.04 -3.69
CA SER A 152 8.48 -25.06 -4.94
C SER A 152 7.10 -24.40 -4.76
N LEU A 153 6.57 -23.81 -5.83
CA LEU A 153 5.22 -23.21 -5.83
C LEU A 153 4.16 -24.20 -5.31
N LYS A 154 4.32 -25.50 -5.59
CA LYS A 154 3.48 -26.58 -5.04
C LYS A 154 3.61 -26.69 -3.51
N LYS A 155 4.79 -26.49 -2.93
CA LYS A 155 5.04 -26.54 -1.48
C LYS A 155 4.46 -25.31 -0.77
N ALA A 156 4.54 -24.12 -1.37
CA ALA A 156 3.93 -22.90 -0.84
C ALA A 156 2.38 -22.98 -0.86
N LEU A 157 1.79 -23.46 -1.96
CA LEU A 157 0.34 -23.62 -2.08
C LEU A 157 -0.23 -24.76 -1.20
N LYS A 158 0.59 -25.77 -0.87
CA LYS A 158 0.23 -26.88 0.03
C LYS A 158 0.21 -26.50 1.52
N MET A 159 0.75 -25.32 1.86
CA MET A 159 0.65 -24.74 3.20
C MET A 159 -0.69 -24.06 3.48
N ASN A 160 -1.61 -24.01 2.52
CA ASN A 160 -3.01 -23.69 2.84
C ASN A 160 -3.48 -24.71 3.88
N PRO A 161 -3.83 -24.28 5.12
CA PRO A 161 -4.18 -25.20 6.17
C PRO A 161 -5.34 -26.05 5.66
N MET A 162 -5.07 -27.32 5.38
CA MET A 162 -6.12 -28.27 5.08
C MET A 162 -7.06 -28.17 6.27
N ARG A 163 -8.28 -27.69 6.01
CA ARG A 163 -9.33 -27.57 7.00
C ARG A 163 -9.41 -28.94 7.67
N SER A 164 -8.79 -29.06 8.84
CA SER A 164 -8.52 -30.37 9.40
C SER A 164 -9.89 -30.99 9.55
N LYS A 165 -10.08 -32.17 8.95
CA LYS A 165 -11.28 -32.97 9.17
C LYS A 165 -11.20 -33.51 10.61
N LYS A 166 -10.98 -32.65 11.61
CA LYS A 166 -11.54 -32.84 12.95
C LYS A 166 -13.05 -32.75 12.75
N ARG A 167 -13.61 -33.87 12.25
CA ARG A 167 -14.94 -34.32 12.61
C ARG A 167 -14.96 -34.18 14.12
N PHE A 168 -15.55 -33.10 14.62
CA PHE A 168 -16.14 -33.11 15.94
C PHE A 168 -17.05 -34.33 15.88
N ARG A 169 -16.62 -35.46 16.45
CA ARG A 169 -17.53 -36.56 16.72
C ARG A 169 -18.56 -35.89 17.60
N ARG A 170 -19.71 -35.53 17.03
CA ARG A 170 -20.88 -35.16 17.81
C ARG A 170 -21.04 -36.34 18.74
N SER A 171 -20.64 -36.19 20.00
CA SER A 171 -21.05 -37.12 21.02
C SER A 171 -22.56 -37.16 20.87
N LYS A 172 -23.09 -38.34 20.52
CA LYS A 172 -24.53 -38.54 20.54
C LYS A 172 -24.92 -38.15 21.96
N LYS A 173 -25.51 -36.96 22.14
CA LYS A 173 -26.10 -36.58 23.43
C LYS A 173 -27.06 -37.73 23.73
N LYS A 174 -26.71 -38.54 24.74
CA LYS A 174 -27.64 -39.54 25.27
C LYS A 174 -28.94 -38.78 25.53
N PRO A 175 -30.12 -39.29 25.12
CA PRO A 175 -31.36 -38.62 25.47
C PRO A 175 -31.38 -38.50 26.99
N CYS A 176 -31.42 -37.25 27.47
CA CYS A 176 -31.72 -36.94 28.85
C CYS A 176 -33.04 -37.65 29.14
N ALA A 177 -33.00 -38.65 30.02
CA ALA A 177 -34.20 -39.26 30.56
C ALA A 177 -35.02 -38.12 31.15
N LYS A 178 -36.15 -37.81 30.51
CA LYS A 178 -37.13 -36.88 31.08
C LYS A 178 -37.52 -37.48 32.41
N ASN A 179 -37.16 -36.81 33.51
CA ASN A 179 -37.64 -37.16 34.83
C ASN A 179 -39.16 -37.28 34.75
N ARG A 180 -39.64 -38.49 34.95
CA ARG A 180 -41.05 -38.79 35.13
C ARG A 180 -41.44 -38.09 36.44
N ARG A 181 -41.94 -36.86 36.34
CA ARG A 181 -42.60 -36.19 37.47
C ARG A 181 -43.83 -37.04 37.80
N ARG A 182 -43.64 -37.93 38.77
CA ARG A 182 -44.72 -38.51 39.56
C ARG A 182 -45.10 -37.44 40.58
N ARG A 183 -46.28 -36.87 40.40
CA ARG A 183 -47.30 -36.50 41.39
C ARG A 183 -48.29 -35.57 40.72
#